data_AF-A0A959UWG8-F1
#
_entry.id   AF-A0A959UWG8-F1
#
_cell.length_a   1.000
_cell.length_b   1.000
_cell.length_c   1.000
_cell.angle_alpha   90.00
_cell.angle_beta   90.00
_cell.angle_gamma   90.00
#
_symmetry.space_group_name_H-M   'P 1'
#
loop_
_entity.id
_entity.type
_entity.pdbx_description
1 polymer ?
#
loop_
_entity_poly.entity_id
_entity_poly.type
_entity_poly.pdbx_seq_one_letter_code
_entity_poly.pdbx_strand_id
1 'polypeptide(L)' 'NNLDYHRALWLLDGADLLENGFLLLKEDTALASPVGSLYYERYNDRSEVDRVLAERAHEVQCIVG' A
#
# COMPACT_ATOMS: atom_id res chain seq x y z
N ASN A 1 17.01 -2.20 10.43
CA ASN A 1 16.50 -1.29 9.38
C ASN A 1 14.98 -1.40 9.37
N ASN A 2 14.23 -0.33 9.03
CA ASN A 2 12.75 -0.38 8.95
C ASN A 2 12.27 -1.39 7.91
N LEU A 3 13.01 -1.57 6.82
CA LEU A 3 12.71 -2.55 5.78
C LEU A 3 12.71 -3.99 6.34
N ASP A 4 13.82 -4.40 6.97
CA ASP A 4 13.97 -5.75 7.51
C ASP A 4 12.93 -6.07 8.59
N TYR A 5 12.59 -5.05 9.41
CA TYR A 5 11.58 -5.18 10.46
C TYR A 5 10.20 -5.48 9.87
N HIS A 6 9.71 -4.64 8.93
CA HIS A 6 8.39 -4.84 8.33
C HIS A 6 8.36 -6.10 7.46
N ARG A 7 9.45 -6.42 6.75
CA ARG A 7 9.56 -7.66 5.99
C ARG A 7 9.40 -8.89 6.87
N ALA A 8 10.13 -8.96 7.99
CA ALA A 8 10.02 -10.07 8.91
C ALA A 8 8.62 -10.18 9.53
N LEU A 9 8.05 -9.05 9.97
CA LEU A 9 6.72 -9.00 10.56
C LEU A 9 5.65 -9.51 9.59
N TRP A 10 5.62 -9.00 8.36
CA TRP A 10 4.60 -9.38 7.39
C TRP A 10 4.76 -10.80 6.84
N LEU A 11 5.99 -11.31 6.73
CA LEU A 11 6.21 -12.71 6.38
C LEU A 11 5.73 -13.65 7.50
N LEU A 12 5.87 -13.26 8.77
CA LEU A 12 5.29 -14.01 9.89
C LEU A 12 3.76 -14.03 9.84
N ASP A 13 3.15 -12.93 9.40
CA ASP A 13 1.69 -12.82 9.19
C ASP A 13 1.22 -13.51 7.88
N GLY A 14 2.13 -14.11 7.10
CA GLY A 14 1.81 -14.81 5.86
C GLY A 14 1.40 -13.87 4.71
N ALA A 15 1.76 -12.59 4.78
CA ALA A 15 1.49 -11.64 3.72
C ALA A 15 2.30 -11.98 2.46
N ASP A 16 1.65 -11.87 1.30
CA ASP A 16 2.36 -11.88 0.02
C ASP A 16 3.00 -10.51 -0.21
N LEU A 17 4.29 -10.51 -0.54
CA LEU A 17 5.10 -9.30 -0.68
C LEU A 17 5.87 -9.35 -2.00
N LEU A 18 5.72 -8.29 -2.78
CA LEU A 18 6.60 -8.01 -3.91
C LEU A 18 7.73 -7.11 -3.43
N GLU A 19 8.99 -7.46 -3.70
CA GLU A 19 10.13 -6.69 -3.20
C GLU A 19 11.33 -6.73 -4.16
N ASN A 20 12.25 -5.78 -3.97
CA ASN A 20 13.47 -5.65 -4.78
C ASN A 20 14.72 -5.31 -3.93
N GLY A 21 14.67 -5.56 -2.62
CA GLY A 21 15.78 -5.30 -1.69
C GLY A 21 15.86 -3.88 -1.12
N PHE A 22 15.01 -2.94 -1.54
CA PHE A 22 14.92 -1.61 -0.92
C PHE A 22 13.49 -1.06 -0.76
N LEU A 23 12.49 -1.69 -1.39
CA LEU A 23 11.08 -1.36 -1.26
C LEU A 23 10.26 -2.64 -1.08
N LEU A 24 9.32 -2.62 -0.14
CA LEU A 24 8.28 -3.65 0.01
C LEU A 24 6.97 -3.15 -0.58
N LEU A 25 6.38 -3.91 -1.50
CA LEU A 25 5.04 -3.71 -2.02
C LEU A 25 4.12 -4.72 -1.36
N LYS A 26 3.08 -4.21 -0.70
CA LYS A 26 2.07 -5.04 -0.03
C LYS A 26 0.68 -4.62 -0.51
N GLU A 27 -0.16 -5.60 -0.81
CA GLU A 27 -1.57 -5.33 -1.08
C GLU A 27 -2.28 -4.97 0.24
N ASP A 28 -2.80 -3.74 0.34
CA ASP A 28 -3.42 -3.19 1.55
C ASP A 28 -4.29 -1.97 1.19
N THR A 29 -5.36 -1.74 1.95
CA THR A 29 -6.31 -0.63 1.74
C THR A 29 -6.04 0.57 2.65
N ALA A 30 -5.03 0.48 3.51
CA ALA A 30 -4.59 1.62 4.32
C ALA A 30 -3.94 2.70 3.45
N LEU A 31 -4.22 3.97 3.75
CA LEU A 31 -3.67 5.11 3.00
C LEU A 31 -2.19 5.37 3.28
N ALA A 32 -1.71 5.01 4.47
CA ALA A 32 -0.34 5.25 4.91
C ALA A 32 0.40 3.92 5.06
N SER A 33 1.53 3.81 4.35
CA SER A 33 2.45 2.68 4.45
C SER A 33 3.66 3.07 5.32
N PRO A 34 4.26 2.12 6.05
CA PRO A 34 5.50 2.37 6.79
C PRO A 34 6.67 2.77 5.88
N VAL A 35 7.69 3.39 6.48
CA VAL A 35 8.92 3.77 5.76
C VAL A 35 9.59 2.55 5.13
N GLY A 36 9.91 2.64 3.84
CA GLY A 36 10.51 1.55 3.06
C GLY A 36 9.48 0.57 2.48
N SER A 37 8.19 0.91 2.53
CA SER A 37 7.12 0.14 1.93
C SER A 37 6.14 1.02 1.17
N LEU A 38 5.34 0.42 0.29
CA LEU A 38 4.27 1.04 -0.43
C LEU A 38 3.08 0.08 -0.48
N TYR A 39 1.90 0.59 -0.17
CA TYR A 39 0.66 -0.15 -0.31
C TYR A 39 0.07 0.07 -1.68
N TYR A 40 -0.52 -0.99 -2.23
CA TYR A 40 -1.22 -0.94 -3.51
C TYR A 40 -2.53 -1.72 -3.43
N GLU A 41 -3.45 -1.38 -4.32
CA GLU A 41 -4.70 -2.09 -4.54
C GLU A 41 -4.87 -2.36 -6.04
N ARG A 42 -5.59 -3.42 -6.38
CA ARG A 42 -5.94 -3.75 -7.77
C ARG A 42 -7.41 -3.45 -8.00
N TYR A 43 -7.70 -2.75 -9.08
CA TYR A 43 -9.06 -2.42 -9.51
C TYR A 43 -9.29 -2.96 -10.92
N ASN A 44 -10.51 -3.41 -11.19
CA ASN A 44 -10.87 -3.89 -12.52
C ASN A 44 -11.35 -2.74 -13.42
N ASP A 45 -11.81 -1.66 -12.80
CA ASP A 45 -12.36 -0.49 -13.51
C ASP A 45 -11.94 0.81 -12.84
N ARG A 46 -11.76 1.86 -13.66
CA ARG A 46 -11.36 3.19 -13.18
C ARG A 46 -12.41 3.82 -12.25
N SER A 47 -13.68 3.57 -12.47
CA SER A 47 -14.76 4.08 -11.61
C SER A 47 -14.71 3.54 -10.18
N GLU A 48 -14.10 2.37 -9.96
CA GLU A 48 -13.92 1.80 -8.61
C GLU A 48 -12.97 2.67 -7.78
N VAL A 49 -11.79 3.00 -8.33
CA VAL A 49 -10.81 3.84 -7.64
C VAL A 49 -11.32 5.28 -7.47
N ASP A 50 -12.02 5.82 -8.47
CA ASP A 50 -12.58 7.17 -8.37
C ASP A 50 -13.63 7.26 -7.24
N ARG A 51 -14.44 6.21 -7.04
CA ARG A 51 -15.39 6.12 -5.91
C ARG A 51 -14.67 6.05 -4.56
N VAL A 52 -13.65 5.19 -4.44
CA VAL A 52 -12.87 5.06 -3.19
C VAL A 52 -12.19 6.39 -2.83
N LEU A 53 -11.60 7.08 -3.81
CA LEU A 53 -10.97 8.38 -3.60
C LEU A 53 -11.99 9.46 -3.20
N ALA A 54 -13.20 9.44 -3.76
CA ALA A 54 -14.26 10.36 -3.37
C ALA A 54 -14.75 10.11 -1.93
N GLU A 55 -14.91 8.84 -1.54
CA GLU A 55 -15.31 8.44 -0.18
C GLU A 55 -14.25 8.84 0.87
N ARG A 56 -12.97 8.75 0.51
CA ARG A 56 -11.84 9.09 1.38
C ARG A 56 -11.24 10.48 1.13
N ALA A 57 -11.98 11.37 0.46
CA ALA A 57 -11.46 12.67 0.04
C ALA A 57 -10.93 13.53 1.21
N HIS A 58 -11.48 13.36 2.42
CA HIS A 58 -11.03 14.06 3.62
C HIS A 58 -9.74 13.50 4.23
N GLU A 59 -9.34 12.30 3.86
CA GLU A 59 -8.13 11.62 4.34
C GLU A 59 -6.96 11.73 3.33
N VAL A 60 -7.27 12.05 2.07
CA VAL A 60 -6.30 12.17 0.97
C VAL A 60 -5.85 13.62 0.79
N GLN A 61 -4.55 13.87 0.88
CA GLN A 61 -3.99 15.24 0.72
C GLN A 61 -3.74 15.62 -0.74
N CYS A 62 -3.37 14.64 -1.57
CA CYS A 62 -3.09 14.86 -2.98
C CYS A 62 -3.24 13.58 -3.79
N ILE A 63 -3.55 13.73 -5.08
CA ILE A 63 -3.60 12.65 -6.06
C ILE A 63 -2.58 13.00 -7.14
N VAL A 64 -1.72 12.05 -7.49
CA VAL A 64 -0.68 12.19 -8.51
C VAL A 64 -0.91 11.14 -9.59
N GLY A 65 -0.90 11.52 -10.87
CA GLY A 65 -1.17 10.65 -12.01
C GLY A 65 -0.80 11.27 -13.34
#